data_AF-A0A9E2V226-F1
#
_entry.id   AF-A0A9E2V226-F1
#
_cell.length_a   1.000
_cell.length_b   1.000
_cell.length_c   1.000
_cell.angle_alpha   90.00
_cell.angle_beta   90.00
_cell.angle_gamma   90.00
#
_symmetry.space_group_name_H-M   'P 1'
#
loop_
_entity.id
_entity.type
_entity.pdbx_description
1 polymer ?
#
loop_
_entity_poly.entity_id
_entity_poly.type
_entity_poly.pdbx_seq_one_letter_code
_entity_poly.pdbx_strand_id
1 'polypeptide(L)' 'MTNISPEEEEKRKRAIFDNMSPRNQKYILKKGYDKWDPFQEPKDPIDIRKDKTKRTSQMLIREFLQLKDQETYSNE' A
#
# COMPACT_ATOMS: atom_id res chain seq x y z
N MET A 1 13.19 14.19 -0.51
CA MET A 1 13.34 13.43 0.74
C MET A 1 13.06 14.40 1.88
N THR A 2 12.11 14.07 2.76
CA THR A 2 11.76 14.93 3.90
C THR A 2 12.86 14.82 4.95
N ASN A 3 13.63 15.88 5.18
CA ASN A 3 14.61 15.95 6.25
C ASN A 3 13.85 16.09 7.58
N ILE A 4 13.52 14.98 8.21
CA ILE A 4 12.90 14.94 9.54
C ILE A 4 14.03 14.91 10.58
N SER A 5 13.91 15.70 11.64
CA SER A 5 14.86 15.66 12.76
C SER A 5 14.75 14.32 13.50
N PRO A 6 15.85 13.72 13.99
CA PRO A 6 15.82 12.45 14.73
C PRO A 6 14.85 12.47 15.92
N GLU A 7 14.70 13.61 16.60
CA GLU A 7 13.73 13.77 17.70
C GLU A 7 12.27 13.63 17.25
N GLU A 8 11.95 14.07 16.04
CA GLU A 8 10.60 13.94 15.48
C GLU A 8 10.33 12.51 15.02
N GLU A 9 11.33 11.81 14.49
CA GLU A 9 11.20 10.40 14.12
C GLU A 9 10.93 9.52 15.35
N GLU A 10 11.63 9.75 16.45
CA GLU A 10 11.38 9.05 17.72
C GLU A 10 9.97 9.32 18.26
N LYS A 11 9.52 10.58 18.23
CA LYS A 11 8.16 10.95 18.64
C LYS A 11 7.11 10.21 17.80
N ARG A 12 7.30 10.14 16.49
CA ARG A 12 6.37 9.43 15.59
C ARG A 12 6.42 7.92 15.80
N LYS A 13 7.61 7.33 15.97
CA LYS A 13 7.81 5.91 16.27
C LYS A 13 7.11 5.51 17.58
N ARG A 14 7.21 6.36 18.61
CA ARG A 14 6.52 6.18 19.90
C ARG A 14 5.00 6.28 19.75
N ALA A 15 4.52 7.33 19.10
CA ALA A 15 3.09 7.52 18.88
C ALA A 15 2.44 6.33 18.13
N ILE A 16 3.15 5.73 17.17
CA ILE A 16 2.68 4.53 16.46
C ILE A 16 2.60 3.33 17.42
N PHE A 17 3.64 3.10 18.22
CA PHE A 17 3.69 2.00 19.19
C PHE A 17 2.56 2.10 20.22
N ASP A 18 2.33 3.29 20.77
CA ASP A 18 1.32 3.54 21.79
C ASP A 18 -0.10 3.33 21.25
N ASN A 19 -0.35 3.63 19.97
CA ASN A 19 -1.63 3.39 19.31
C ASN A 19 -1.84 1.93 18.86
N MET A 20 -0.83 1.06 18.98
CA MET A 20 -0.98 -0.35 18.58
C MET A 20 -1.77 -1.17 19.60
N SER A 21 -2.38 -2.25 19.13
CA SER A 21 -2.97 -3.26 20.04
C SER A 21 -1.91 -3.91 20.94
N PRO A 22 -2.28 -4.39 22.15
CA PRO A 22 -1.35 -5.06 23.05
C PRO A 22 -0.63 -6.27 22.43
N ARG A 23 -1.28 -6.96 21.49
CA ARG A 23 -0.68 -8.08 20.74
C ARG A 23 0.48 -7.61 19.85
N ASN A 24 0.28 -6.50 19.15
CA ASN A 24 1.29 -5.94 18.24
C ASN A 24 2.45 -5.29 19.03
N GLN A 25 2.15 -4.63 20.14
CA GLN A 25 3.18 -4.12 21.06
C GLN A 25 4.09 -5.24 21.56
N LYS A 26 3.52 -6.38 22.02
CA LYS A 26 4.30 -7.56 22.43
C LYS A 26 5.19 -8.11 21.32
N TYR A 27 4.69 -8.12 20.08
CA TYR A 27 5.48 -8.57 18.93
C TYR A 27 6.68 -7.64 18.67
N ILE A 28 6.49 -6.32 18.75
CA ILE A 28 7.56 -5.33 18.60
C ILE A 28 8.57 -5.45 19.74
N LEU A 29 8.11 -5.58 20.99
CA LEU A 29 8.98 -5.79 22.15
C LEU A 29 9.84 -7.06 22.00
N LYS A 30 9.26 -8.16 21.48
CA LYS A 30 10.00 -9.39 21.18
C LYS A 30 11.05 -9.20 20.08
N LYS A 31 10.77 -8.35 19.08
CA LYS A 31 11.72 -8.01 18.00
C LYS A 31 12.81 -7.02 18.45
N GLY A 32 12.53 -6.26 19.50
CA GLY A 32 13.36 -5.17 20.01
C GLY A 32 12.89 -3.82 19.46
N TYR A 33 12.46 -2.92 20.34
CA TYR A 33 11.94 -1.61 19.97
C TYR A 33 12.96 -0.78 19.17
N ASP A 34 14.24 -0.84 19.55
CA ASP A 34 15.31 -0.08 18.89
C ASP A 34 15.54 -0.55 17.46
N LYS A 35 15.40 -1.85 17.19
CA LYS A 35 15.57 -2.47 15.85
C LYS A 35 14.30 -2.42 14.99
N TRP A 36 13.20 -1.95 15.56
CA TRP A 36 11.95 -1.84 14.84
C TRP A 36 11.86 -0.50 14.12
N ASP A 37 11.72 -0.58 12.79
CA ASP A 37 11.46 0.55 11.92
C ASP A 37 9.99 0.52 11.42
N PRO A 38 9.13 1.45 11.87
CA PRO A 38 7.75 1.56 11.40
C PRO A 38 7.62 2.18 10.00
N PHE A 39 8.65 2.86 9.49
CA PHE A 39 8.61 3.62 8.24
C PHE A 39 9.34 2.88 7.11
N GLN A 40 9.11 1.57 7.01
CA GLN A 40 9.68 0.79 5.93
C GLN A 40 9.19 1.30 4.59
N GLU A 41 10.14 1.60 3.69
CA GLU A 41 9.82 1.91 2.31
C GLU A 41 9.09 0.72 1.65
N PRO A 42 8.22 0.98 0.65
CA PRO A 42 7.60 -0.08 -0.12
C PRO A 42 8.67 -1.04 -0.65
N LYS A 43 8.61 -2.31 -0.21
CA LYS A 43 9.68 -3.31 -0.43
C LYS A 43 10.08 -3.46 -1.89
N ASP A 44 9.10 -3.44 -2.79
CA ASP A 44 9.32 -3.38 -4.22
C ASP A 44 8.31 -2.40 -4.82
N PRO A 45 8.70 -1.56 -5.78
CA PRO A 45 7.73 -0.86 -6.60
C PRO A 45 6.84 -1.92 -7.27
N ILE A 46 5.53 -1.76 -7.18
CA ILE A 46 4.58 -2.68 -7.83
C ILE A 46 4.97 -2.77 -9.31
N ASP A 47 5.40 -3.95 -9.76
CA ASP A 47 5.70 -4.19 -11.18
C ASP A 47 4.38 -4.24 -11.95
N ILE A 48 3.92 -3.05 -12.37
CA ILE A 48 2.72 -2.90 -13.19
C ILE A 48 3.12 -3.25 -14.63
N ARG A 49 2.84 -4.49 -15.03
CA ARG A 49 2.98 -4.91 -16.42
C ARG A 49 2.06 -4.09 -17.31
N LYS A 50 2.66 -3.43 -18.30
CA LYS A 50 1.97 -2.60 -19.29
C LYS A 50 2.23 -3.14 -20.68
N ASP A 51 1.25 -2.99 -21.56
CA ASP A 51 1.41 -3.25 -22.98
C ASP A 51 2.19 -2.10 -23.68
N LYS A 52 2.39 -2.19 -25.00
CA LYS A 52 3.04 -1.12 -25.79
C LYS A 52 2.30 0.22 -25.71
N THR A 53 0.99 0.20 -25.45
CA THR A 53 0.16 1.41 -25.30
C THR A 53 0.21 2.01 -23.89
N LYS A 54 1.06 1.45 -23.00
CA LYS A 54 1.20 1.81 -21.58
C LYS A 54 -0.08 1.57 -20.76
N ARG A 55 -0.99 0.74 -21.25
CA ARG A 55 -2.24 0.35 -20.58
C ARG A 55 -2.05 -0.98 -19.86
N THR A 56 -2.77 -1.17 -18.76
CA THR A 56 -2.87 -2.47 -18.09
C THR A 56 -4.07 -3.24 -18.64
N SER A 57 -4.06 -4.57 -18.50
CA SER A 57 -5.22 -5.39 -18.90
C SER A 57 -6.51 -4.94 -18.22
N GLN A 58 -6.43 -4.48 -16.95
CA GLN A 58 -7.58 -3.95 -16.22
C GLN A 58 -8.14 -2.67 -16.85
N MET A 59 -7.27 -1.78 -17.33
CA MET A 59 -7.69 -0.57 -18.05
C MET A 59 -8.41 -0.92 -19.35
N LEU A 60 -7.87 -1.88 -20.12
CA LEU A 60 -8.48 -2.33 -21.37
C LEU A 60 -9.84 -2.99 -21.16
N ILE A 61 -9.95 -3.86 -20.14
CA ILE A 61 -11.22 -4.52 -19.80
C ILE A 61 -12.26 -3.48 -19.39
N ARG A 62 -11.88 -2.52 -18.54
CA ARG A 62 -12.78 -1.46 -18.10
C ARG A 62 -13.27 -0.60 -19.26
N GLU A 63 -12.36 -0.19 -20.13
CA GLU A 63 -12.67 0.58 -21.34
C GLU A 63 -13.62 -0.19 -22.27
N PHE A 64 -13.33 -1.48 -22.51
CA PHE A 64 -14.20 -2.34 -23.31
C PHE A 64 -15.62 -2.46 -22.73
N LEU A 65 -15.74 -2.71 -21.43
CA LEU A 65 -17.04 -2.84 -20.77
C LEU A 65 -17.81 -1.50 -20.74
N GLN A 66 -17.12 -0.36 -20.67
CA GLN A 66 -17.75 0.97 -20.74
C GLN A 66 -18.20 1.35 -22.16
N LEU A 67 -17.53 0.84 -23.19
CA LEU A 67 -17.89 1.08 -24.59
C LEU A 67 -19.05 0.19 -25.08
N LYS A 68 -19.37 -0.88 -24.35
CA LYS A 68 -20.51 -1.74 -24.67
C LYS A 68 -21.77 -1.14 -24.07
N ASP A 69 -22.70 -0.72 -24.94
CA ASP A 69 -24.06 -0.40 -24.53
C ASP A 69 -24.70 -1.64 -23.87
N GLN A 70 -25.47 -1.43 -22.79
CA GLN A 70 -26.22 -2.49 -22.11
C GLN A 70 -27.35 -3.09 -22.96
N GLU A 71 -27.59 -2.56 -24.16
CA GLU A 71 -28.61 -3.04 -25.05
C GLU A 71 -28.08 -4.26 -25.82
N THR A 72 -28.65 -5.44 -25.51
CA THR A 72 -28.50 -6.77 -26.15
C THR A 72 -27.86 -7.88 -25.31
N TYR A 73 -27.72 -7.75 -23.98
CA TYR A 73 -27.57 -8.96 -23.16
C TYR A 73 -28.95 -9.49 -22.76
N SER A 74 -29.52 -10.36 -23.60
CA SER A 74 -30.69 -11.19 -23.27
C SER A 74 -30.23 -12.64 -23.15
N ASN A 75 -30.65 -13.32 -22.08
CA ASN A 75 -30.53 -14.78 -21.92
C ASN A 75 -31.86 -15.48 -22.31
N GLU A 76 -32.74 -14.80 -23.05
CA GLU A 76 -33.94 -15.44 -23.63
C GLU A 76 -33.59 -16.38 -24.77
#